data_AF-A0A941UNN0-F1
#
_entry.id   AF-A0A941UNN0-F1
#
_cell.length_a   1.000
_cell.length_b   1.000
_cell.length_c   1.000
_cell.angle_alpha   90.00
_cell.angle_beta   90.00
_cell.angle_gamma   90.00
#
_symmetry.space_group_name_H-M   'P 1'
#
loop_
_entity.id
_entity.type
_entity.pdbx_description
1 polymer ?
#
loop_
_entity_poly.entity_id
_entity_poly.type
_entity_poly.pdbx_seq_one_letter_code
_entity_poly.pdbx_strand_id
1 'polypeptide(L)' 'MRASVVSAAILMWVTSISELSASIVVYTGGLETMPIAIFRQVDGGRLGLASAYGAALVTVILAPIIVAVKVFRINLFSTR' A
#
# COMPACT_ATOMS: atom_id res chain seq x y z
N MET A 1 -2.49 13.92 20.40
CA MET A 1 -2.51 14.65 19.10
C MET A 1 -1.45 14.12 18.12
N ARG A 2 -0.14 14.18 18.41
CA ARG A 2 0.91 13.74 17.45
C ARG A 2 0.77 12.27 17.00
N ALA A 3 0.55 11.34 17.93
CA ALA A 3 0.35 9.92 17.58
C ALA A 3 -0.88 9.68 16.71
N SER A 4 -2.00 10.37 17.00
CA SER A 4 -3.25 10.26 16.25
C SER A 4 -3.10 10.71 14.80
N VAL A 5 -2.34 11.78 14.54
CA VAL A 5 -2.05 12.26 13.18
C VAL A 5 -1.19 11.25 12.41
N VAL A 6 -0.19 10.64 13.07
CA VAL A 6 0.63 9.59 12.44
C VAL A 6 -0.20 8.36 12.09
N SER A 7 -1.07 7.92 13.01
CA SER A 7 -1.97 6.79 12.73
C SER A 7 -2.93 7.09 11.58
N ALA A 8 -3.48 8.30 11.50
CA ALA A 8 -4.32 8.72 10.38
C ALA A 8 -3.55 8.76 9.05
N ALA A 9 -2.31 9.25 9.05
CA ALA A 9 -1.46 9.28 7.87
C ALA A 9 -1.11 7.86 7.38
N ILE A 10 -0.82 6.93 8.29
CA ILE A 10 -0.59 5.52 7.96
C ILE A 10 -1.86 4.90 7.36
N LEU A 11 -3.03 5.14 7.95
CA LEU A 11 -4.29 4.63 7.42
C LEU A 11 -4.53 5.14 5.99
N MET A 12 -4.38 6.45 5.77
CA MET A 12 -4.49 7.07 4.45
C MET A 12 -3.50 6.49 3.44
N TRP A 13 -2.25 6.22 3.86
CA TRP A 13 -1.25 5.59 3.02
C TRP A 13 -1.70 4.20 2.56
N VAL A 14 -2.12 3.35 3.50
CA VAL A 14 -2.53 1.97 3.22
C VAL A 14 -3.73 1.96 2.27
N THR A 15 -4.74 2.81 2.49
CA THR A 15 -5.92 2.86 1.63
C THR A 15 -5.58 3.38 0.24
N SER A 16 -4.80 4.46 0.14
CA SER A 16 -4.48 5.09 -1.16
C SER A 16 -3.59 4.22 -2.04
N ILE A 17 -2.58 3.55 -1.46
CA ILE A 17 -1.65 2.73 -2.26
C ILE A 17 -2.26 1.41 -2.71
N SER A 18 -3.26 0.92 -1.98
CA SER A 18 -3.98 -0.32 -2.30
C SER A 18 -5.14 -0.07 -3.28
N GLU A 19 -5.35 1.17 -3.70
CA GLU A 19 -6.57 1.54 -4.42
C GLU A 19 -6.53 1.11 -5.89
N LEU A 20 -7.45 0.21 -6.23
CA LEU A 20 -7.66 -0.31 -7.59
C LEU A 20 -8.88 0.31 -8.26
N SER A 21 -10.00 0.47 -7.53
CA SER A 21 -11.31 0.73 -8.12
C SER A 21 -11.37 2.09 -8.82
N ALA A 22 -10.94 3.15 -8.14
CA ALA A 22 -10.88 4.48 -8.76
C ALA A 22 -9.76 4.55 -9.83
N SER A 23 -8.61 3.92 -9.56
CA SER A 23 -7.42 4.05 -10.39
C SER A 23 -7.55 3.34 -11.74
N ILE A 24 -8.21 2.17 -11.81
CA ILE A 24 -8.42 1.43 -13.07
C ILE A 24 -9.32 2.19 -14.06
N VAL A 25 -10.18 3.09 -13.58
CA VAL A 25 -11.07 3.89 -14.44
C VAL A 25 -10.33 5.07 -15.07
N VAL A 26 -9.38 5.67 -14.36
CA VAL A 26 -8.76 6.95 -14.76
C VAL A 26 -7.32 6.83 -15.27
N TYR A 27 -6.67 5.67 -15.11
CA TYR A 27 -5.29 5.51 -15.55
C TYR A 27 -5.17 5.61 -17.07
N THR A 28 -3.98 6.02 -17.53
CA THR A 28 -3.62 6.10 -18.94
C THR A 28 -2.28 5.39 -19.18
N GLY A 29 -1.94 5.18 -20.46
CA GLY A 29 -0.77 4.39 -20.86
C GLY A 29 0.52 4.87 -20.20
N GLY A 30 1.19 3.96 -19.48
CA GLY A 30 2.46 4.22 -18.79
C GLY A 30 2.32 4.66 -17.33
N LEU A 31 1.11 4.92 -16.83
CA LEU A 31 0.86 5.33 -15.44
C LEU A 31 0.14 4.24 -14.62
N GLU A 32 0.47 2.98 -14.87
CA GLU A 32 -0.12 1.86 -14.14
C GLU A 32 0.35 1.86 -12.68
N THR A 33 -0.61 1.83 -11.76
CA THR A 33 -0.34 1.61 -10.35
C THR A 33 -0.02 0.13 -10.09
N MET A 34 0.64 -0.19 -8.98
CA MET A 34 0.97 -1.57 -8.64
C MET A 34 -0.27 -2.48 -8.52
N PRO A 35 -1.42 -2.04 -7.94
CA PRO A 35 -2.67 -2.80 -8.01
C PRO A 35 -3.14 -3.11 -9.43
N ILE A 36 -3.06 -2.14 -10.36
CA ILE A 36 -3.42 -2.36 -11.78
C ILE A 36 -2.49 -3.38 -12.42
N ALA A 37 -1.19 -3.28 -12.16
CA ALA A 37 -0.22 -4.24 -12.67
C ALA A 37 -0.52 -5.66 -12.15
N ILE A 38 -0.83 -5.83 -10.86
CA ILE A 38 -1.23 -7.12 -10.29
C ILE A 38 -2.49 -7.65 -10.99
N PHE A 39 -3.53 -6.83 -11.11
CA PHE A 39 -4.78 -7.19 -11.79
C PHE A 39 -4.53 -7.72 -13.22
N ARG A 40 -3.73 -7.00 -14.02
CA ARG A 40 -3.38 -7.41 -15.39
C ARG A 40 -2.57 -8.70 -15.47
N GLN A 41 -1.75 -8.99 -14.46
CA GLN A 41 -0.97 -10.23 -14.39
C GLN A 41 -1.87 -11.43 -14.05
N VAL A 42 -2.81 -11.25 -13.13
CA VAL A 42 -3.82 -12.27 -12.78
C VAL A 42 -4.75 -12.54 -13.96
N ASP A 43 -5.29 -11.49 -14.57
CA ASP A 43 -6.18 -11.58 -15.74
C ASP A 43 -5.49 -12.27 -16.92
N GLY A 44 -4.21 -11.96 -17.13
CA GLY A 44 -3.37 -12.64 -18.13
C GLY A 44 -2.83 -14.02 -17.72
N GLY A 45 -3.32 -14.62 -16.63
CA GLY A 45 -2.95 -15.97 -16.17
C GLY A 45 -1.54 -16.13 -15.56
N ARG A 46 -0.78 -15.04 -15.39
CA ARG A 46 0.60 -15.05 -14.91
C ARG A 46 0.67 -14.91 -13.38
N LEU A 47 0.18 -15.92 -12.67
CA LEU A 47 0.06 -15.90 -11.21
C LEU A 47 1.41 -15.78 -10.47
N GLY A 48 2.50 -16.28 -11.05
CA GLY A 48 3.84 -16.14 -10.48
C GLY A 48 4.29 -14.68 -10.41
N LEU A 49 4.12 -13.94 -11.52
CA LEU A 49 4.44 -12.50 -11.57
C LEU A 49 3.46 -11.68 -10.71
N ALA A 50 2.17 -12.02 -10.74
CA ALA A 50 1.17 -11.38 -9.89
C ALA A 50 1.54 -11.50 -8.41
N SER A 51 1.96 -12.69 -7.97
CA SER A 51 2.38 -12.95 -6.59
C SER A 51 3.65 -12.15 -6.22
N ALA A 52 4.62 -12.05 -7.14
CA ALA A 52 5.83 -11.26 -6.90
C ALA A 52 5.52 -9.76 -6.72
N TYR A 53 4.66 -9.20 -7.58
CA TYR A 53 4.18 -7.82 -7.43
C TYR A 53 3.34 -7.62 -6.17
N GLY A 54 2.51 -8.60 -5.81
CA GLY A 54 1.74 -8.57 -4.57
C GLY A 54 2.63 -8.53 -3.32
N ALA A 55 3.68 -9.36 -3.27
CA ALA A 55 4.65 -9.34 -2.17
C ALA A 55 5.41 -8.00 -2.08
N ALA A 56 5.79 -7.44 -3.23
CA ALA A 56 6.39 -6.11 -3.29
C ALA A 56 5.43 -5.03 -2.75
N LEU A 57 4.16 -5.06 -3.16
CA LEU A 57 3.14 -4.11 -2.70
C LEU A 57 2.95 -4.19 -1.19
N VAL A 58 2.82 -5.39 -0.63
CA VAL A 58 2.70 -5.61 0.82
C VAL A 58 3.90 -5.03 1.57
N THR A 59 5.10 -5.19 1.02
CA THR A 59 6.31 -4.61 1.62
C THR A 59 6.22 -3.07 1.71
N VAL A 60 5.72 -2.43 0.65
CA VAL A 60 5.54 -0.97 0.62
C VAL A 60 4.40 -0.51 1.53
N ILE A 61 3.32 -1.29 1.64
CA ILE A 61 2.21 -1.04 2.57
C ILE A 61 2.73 -1.01 4.02
N LEU A 62 3.61 -1.94 4.39
CA LEU A 62 4.13 -2.06 5.75
C LEU A 62 5.27 -1.08 6.06
N ALA A 63 5.92 -0.50 5.05
CA ALA A 63 7.07 0.38 5.22
C ALA A 63 6.86 1.51 6.25
N PRO A 64 5.79 2.35 6.18
CA PRO A 64 5.61 3.42 7.16
C PRO A 64 5.32 2.92 8.58
N ILE A 65 4.67 1.75 8.73
CA ILE A 65 4.45 1.13 10.04
C ILE A 65 5.80 0.72 10.65
N ILE A 66 6.64 0.02 9.88
CA ILE A 66 7.96 -0.42 10.31
C ILE A 66 8.83 0.78 10.68
N VAL A 67 8.83 1.82 9.86
CA VAL A 67 9.59 3.05 10.12
C VAL A 67 9.09 3.75 11.40
N ALA A 68 7.78 3.91 11.56
CA ALA A 68 7.20 4.54 12.75
C ALA A 68 7.53 3.80 14.04
N VAL A 69 7.40 2.47 14.05
CA VAL A 69 7.61 1.64 15.25
C VAL A 69 9.10 1.42 15.53
N LYS A 70 9.91 1.10 14.51
CA LYS A 70 11.29 0.63 14.70
C LYS A 70 12.31 1.77 14.70
N VAL A 71 12.13 2.77 13.86
CA VAL A 71 13.08 3.90 13.75
C VAL A 71 12.71 5.00 14.73
N PHE A 72 11.44 5.43 14.72
CA PHE A 72 11.00 6.55 15.55
C PHE A 72 10.48 6.14 16.93
N ARG A 73 10.39 4.84 17.22
CA ARG A 73 9.83 4.29 18.48
C ARG A 73 8.47 4.90 18.85
N ILE A 74 7.66 5.23 17.85
CA ILE A 74 6.33 5.80 18.06
C ILE A 74 5.40 4.68 18.52
N ASN A 75 4.74 4.90 19.66
CA ASN A 75 3.76 3.96 20.18
C ASN A 75 2.39 4.21 19.52
N LEU A 76 2.22 3.68 18.31
CA LEU A 76 1.02 3.87 17.47
C LEU A 76 -0.28 3.36 18.13
N PHE A 77 -0.15 2.40 19.06
CA PHE A 77 -1.26 1.71 19.72
C PHE A 77 -1.46 2.15 21.17
N SER A 78 -0.98 3.33 21.56
CA SER A 78 -1.15 3.85 22.91
C SER A 78 -2.59 4.34 23.13
N THR A 79 -3.39 3.56 23.86
CA THR A 79 -4.81 3.84 24.20
C THR A 79 -4.96 4.68 25.48
N ARG A 80 -4.05 5.64 25.75
CA ARG A 80 -4.17 6.55 26.89
C ARG A 80 -4.52 7.97 26.46
#